data_AF-A0A2P8HDR0-F1
#
_entry.id   AF-A0A2P8HDR0-F1
#
_cell.length_a   1.000
_cell.length_b   1.000
_cell.length_c   1.000
_cell.angle_alpha   90.00
_cell.angle_beta   90.00
_cell.angle_gamma   90.00
#
_symmetry.space_group_name_H-M   'P 1'
#
loop_
_entity.id
_entity.type
_entity.pdbx_description
1 polymer ?
#
loop_
_entity_poly.entity_id
_entity_poly.type
_entity_poly.pdbx_seq_one_letter_code
_entity_poly.pdbx_strand_id
1 'polypeptide(L)'
;MRTLSIACFLLTICITTKTQAQQHNDYDINKFITTLKNANDYTTAGSWKEAAMAWGEIVTINPLQGEYWDNLGEACMHEHHYEYAIVAYEQSYRLGYDLPHMALYHIAGCYAQSGQPEKALDYLERAMKEGSYLREYAQHDTLFTSLQQQPRFKKVLDICPVNKLSRREGWLSDIRLFAKEYKRLSYAPFQKMPEKDFDEAIAVINDHINHLTDAEITIELAKILGKSADGHTRFFAFFNMMKIPPQPGFDQYLPLKFFLFKEGLYVIQADKKYEHLVGAQVLNFDHTSVSKVLEAVYPLIATDRQNSMWLKRMAPNYMRVAGLLKGLHVIDSIGEITLTIKDINGILQTVKVQSQPDDFLAFHHTPAGWTNVNAYLKDKTPLYLQHIEKPYWFQLIPENKTVYFQFNRVRQDTAEAFKDFITRLFKFIDDNDVDKLVIDLRWNGGGNTFMLKPLIQGLIKSKINQKGKLFGIIGRGTFSAAQNLTTQLERNTEITFAGEPSGSNPNFIGEDHPFTLPYSKLIVNFSTLYWQSSHPLDNRTWTAPDIYIEPTFADFITGQDRALQMVLKIK
;
A
#
# COMPACT_ATOMS: atom_id res chain seq x y z
N MET A 1 -20.53 20.29 -45.89
CA MET A 1 -19.50 20.63 -44.88
C MET A 1 -18.36 19.64 -45.06
N ARG A 2 -17.17 20.15 -45.36
CA ARG A 2 -16.01 19.34 -45.77
C ARG A 2 -15.48 18.57 -44.55
N THR A 3 -15.27 17.27 -44.70
CA THR A 3 -14.46 16.44 -43.81
C THR A 3 -13.05 17.05 -43.72
N LEU A 4 -12.79 17.89 -42.72
CA LEU A 4 -11.41 18.16 -42.32
C LEU A 4 -10.84 16.82 -41.85
N SER A 5 -9.69 16.43 -42.40
CA SER A 5 -8.96 15.27 -41.87
C SER A 5 -8.53 15.58 -40.43
N ILE A 6 -8.43 14.55 -39.60
CA ILE A 6 -7.92 14.66 -38.21
C ILE A 6 -6.58 15.43 -38.20
N ALA A 7 -5.73 15.19 -39.20
CA ALA A 7 -4.49 15.91 -39.39
C ALA A 7 -4.68 17.43 -39.56
N CYS A 8 -5.69 17.89 -40.31
CA CYS A 8 -5.97 19.33 -40.45
C CYS A 8 -6.46 19.97 -39.16
N PHE A 9 -7.26 19.25 -38.36
CA PHE A 9 -7.81 19.77 -37.09
C PHE A 9 -6.72 19.86 -36.01
N LEU A 10 -5.88 18.82 -35.87
CA LEU A 10 -4.80 18.79 -34.90
C LEU A 10 -3.62 19.73 -35.28
N LEU A 11 -3.41 20.03 -36.57
CA LEU A 11 -2.47 21.07 -37.02
C LEU A 11 -2.81 22.46 -36.46
N THR A 12 -4.10 22.79 -36.37
CA THR A 12 -4.56 24.07 -35.80
C THR A 12 -4.23 24.19 -34.31
N ILE A 13 -4.28 23.09 -33.56
CA ILE A 13 -3.98 23.04 -32.12
C ILE A 13 -2.50 23.35 -31.83
N CYS A 14 -1.58 22.88 -32.69
CA CYS A 14 -0.14 23.13 -32.52
C CYS A 14 0.24 24.61 -32.76
N ILE A 15 -0.49 25.31 -33.63
CA ILE A 15 -0.15 26.67 -34.07
C ILE A 15 -0.75 27.75 -33.15
N THR A 16 -1.90 27.50 -32.52
CA THR A 16 -2.62 28.50 -31.70
C THR A 16 -2.06 28.69 -30.29
N THR A 17 -1.16 27.81 -29.81
CA THR A 17 -0.52 27.94 -28.48
C THR A 17 0.37 29.17 -28.32
N LYS A 18 0.68 29.91 -29.40
CA LYS A 18 1.46 31.16 -29.33
C LYS A 18 0.64 32.45 -29.25
N THR A 19 -0.68 32.44 -29.44
CA THR A 19 -1.43 33.70 -29.67
C THR A 19 -2.91 33.67 -29.27
N GLN A 20 -3.26 33.19 -28.06
CA GLN A 20 -4.61 33.44 -27.55
C GLN A 20 -4.70 33.51 -26.02
N ALA A 21 -3.90 34.39 -25.44
CA ALA A 21 -4.30 35.08 -24.22
C ALA A 21 -4.95 36.40 -24.67
N GLN A 22 -6.27 36.53 -24.47
CA GLN A 22 -7.16 37.66 -24.85
C GLN A 22 -8.00 37.44 -26.11
N GLN A 23 -9.01 36.58 -26.02
CA GLN A 23 -10.34 36.91 -26.56
C GLN A 23 -11.38 36.36 -25.57
N HIS A 24 -12.05 37.26 -24.86
CA HIS A 24 -13.32 36.97 -24.20
C HIS A 24 -14.33 36.60 -25.29
N ASN A 25 -14.39 35.33 -25.66
CA ASN A 25 -15.51 34.79 -26.41
C ASN A 25 -16.43 34.10 -25.40
N ASP A 26 -17.71 34.48 -25.42
CA ASP A 26 -18.80 33.68 -24.87
C ASP A 26 -18.81 32.32 -25.59
N TYR A 27 -17.92 31.41 -25.19
CA TYR A 27 -17.98 30.04 -25.67
C TYR A 27 -19.23 29.42 -25.07
N ASP A 28 -19.96 28.67 -25.88
CA ASP A 28 -21.17 27.99 -25.43
C ASP A 28 -20.79 26.95 -24.34
N ILE A 29 -21.04 27.32 -23.09
CA ILE A 29 -20.75 26.49 -21.91
C ILE A 29 -21.49 25.15 -21.98
N ASN A 30 -22.71 25.13 -22.53
CA ASN A 30 -23.48 23.91 -22.67
C ASN A 30 -22.85 23.01 -23.73
N LYS A 31 -22.36 23.59 -24.84
CA LYS A 31 -21.59 22.85 -25.83
C LYS A 31 -20.32 22.27 -25.22
N PHE A 32 -19.53 23.04 -24.49
CA PHE A 32 -18.31 22.54 -23.84
C PHE A 32 -18.61 21.40 -22.86
N ILE A 33 -19.60 21.55 -21.98
CA ILE A 33 -19.99 20.51 -21.02
C ILE A 33 -20.41 19.23 -21.76
N THR A 34 -21.17 19.37 -22.85
CA THR A 34 -21.62 18.25 -23.68
C THR A 34 -20.42 17.57 -24.37
N THR A 35 -19.52 18.35 -24.98
CA THR A 35 -18.30 17.82 -25.61
C THR A 35 -17.41 17.12 -24.59
N LEU A 36 -17.25 17.67 -23.37
CA LEU A 36 -16.45 17.08 -22.32
C LEU A 36 -17.02 15.75 -21.87
N LYS A 37 -18.35 15.68 -21.68
CA LYS A 37 -19.03 14.43 -21.36
C LYS A 37 -18.82 13.39 -22.47
N ASN A 38 -19.03 13.78 -23.73
CA ASN A 38 -18.85 12.89 -24.87
C ASN A 38 -17.39 12.40 -24.97
N ALA A 39 -16.41 13.26 -24.74
CA ALA A 39 -14.98 12.89 -24.75
C ALA A 39 -14.69 11.80 -23.72
N ASN A 40 -15.19 11.94 -22.49
CA ASN A 40 -15.08 10.92 -21.45
C ASN A 40 -15.81 9.62 -21.81
N ASP A 41 -17.03 9.71 -22.37
CA ASP A 41 -17.81 8.54 -22.79
C ASP A 41 -17.09 7.79 -23.93
N TYR A 42 -16.52 8.50 -24.91
CA TYR A 42 -15.75 7.92 -26.01
C TYR A 42 -14.47 7.23 -25.51
N THR A 43 -13.71 7.87 -24.61
CA THR A 43 -12.55 7.25 -23.96
C THR A 43 -12.96 5.97 -23.23
N THR A 44 -14.02 6.03 -22.42
CA THR A 44 -14.51 4.85 -21.68
C THR A 44 -14.95 3.72 -22.61
N ALA A 45 -15.52 4.05 -23.77
CA ALA A 45 -15.94 3.10 -24.79
C ALA A 45 -14.79 2.61 -25.71
N GLY A 46 -13.57 3.14 -25.57
CA GLY A 46 -12.45 2.85 -26.46
C GLY A 46 -12.64 3.36 -27.90
N SER A 47 -13.53 4.34 -28.10
CA SER A 47 -13.76 5.00 -29.39
C SER A 47 -12.72 6.10 -29.60
N TRP A 48 -11.47 5.68 -29.81
CA TRP A 48 -10.29 6.55 -29.72
C TRP A 48 -10.27 7.69 -30.74
N LYS A 49 -10.74 7.44 -31.96
CA LYS A 49 -10.90 8.47 -32.98
C LYS A 49 -11.84 9.60 -32.54
N GLU A 50 -13.05 9.26 -32.10
CA GLU A 50 -14.04 10.22 -31.60
C GLU A 50 -13.54 10.92 -30.34
N ALA A 51 -12.86 10.18 -29.45
CA ALA A 51 -12.21 10.73 -28.27
C ALA A 51 -11.15 11.76 -28.64
N ALA A 52 -10.24 11.48 -29.57
CA ALA A 52 -9.19 12.40 -29.99
C ALA A 52 -9.76 13.70 -30.57
N MET A 53 -10.83 13.61 -31.37
CA MET A 53 -11.52 14.80 -31.89
C MET A 53 -12.16 15.62 -30.76
N ALA A 54 -12.90 14.97 -29.87
CA ALA A 54 -13.58 15.64 -28.77
C ALA A 54 -12.59 16.27 -27.78
N TRP A 55 -11.54 15.54 -27.40
CA TRP A 55 -10.46 16.07 -26.55
C TRP A 55 -9.70 17.21 -27.23
N GLY A 56 -9.49 17.15 -28.55
CA GLY A 56 -8.91 18.24 -29.34
C GLY A 56 -9.73 19.54 -29.29
N GLU A 57 -11.06 19.43 -29.36
CA GLU A 57 -11.95 20.58 -29.13
C GLU A 57 -11.83 21.11 -27.69
N ILE A 58 -11.80 20.19 -26.71
CA ILE A 58 -11.72 20.56 -25.29
C ILE A 58 -10.44 21.31 -24.96
N VAL A 59 -9.28 20.85 -25.39
CA VAL A 59 -8.00 21.53 -25.10
C VAL A 59 -7.86 22.88 -25.81
N THR A 60 -8.57 23.07 -26.93
CA THR A 60 -8.62 24.38 -27.62
C THR A 60 -9.41 25.40 -26.80
N ILE A 61 -10.48 24.95 -26.14
CA ILE A 61 -11.33 25.81 -25.29
C ILE A 61 -10.68 26.03 -23.91
N ASN A 62 -10.16 24.96 -23.30
CA ASN A 62 -9.49 24.99 -22.01
C ASN A 62 -8.09 24.35 -22.09
N PRO A 63 -7.06 25.13 -22.44
CA PRO A 63 -5.69 24.62 -22.57
C PRO A 63 -4.96 24.50 -21.22
N LEU A 64 -5.59 24.86 -20.09
CA LEU A 64 -4.94 24.95 -18.79
C LEU A 64 -5.10 23.67 -17.94
N GLN A 65 -5.97 22.76 -18.35
CA GLN A 65 -6.23 21.52 -17.63
C GLN A 65 -5.36 20.40 -18.20
N GLY A 66 -4.31 20.00 -17.47
CA GLY A 66 -3.37 18.97 -17.95
C GLY A 66 -4.02 17.60 -18.18
N GLU A 67 -5.05 17.24 -17.42
CA GLU A 67 -5.86 16.03 -17.63
C GLU A 67 -6.42 15.92 -19.06
N TYR A 68 -6.89 17.04 -19.62
CA TYR A 68 -7.48 17.04 -20.95
C TYR A 68 -6.43 16.81 -22.03
N TRP A 69 -5.21 17.34 -21.81
CA TRP A 69 -4.07 17.08 -22.66
C TRP A 69 -3.59 15.63 -22.56
N ASP A 70 -3.61 15.05 -21.38
CA ASP A 70 -3.24 13.65 -21.17
C ASP A 70 -4.20 12.70 -21.90
N ASN A 71 -5.51 12.91 -21.73
CA ASN A 71 -6.56 12.14 -22.42
C ASN A 71 -6.51 12.32 -23.95
N LEU A 72 -6.18 13.52 -24.44
CA LEU A 72 -5.91 13.73 -25.86
C LEU A 72 -4.69 12.93 -26.32
N GLY A 73 -3.62 12.94 -25.53
CA GLY A 73 -2.40 12.17 -25.78
C GLY A 73 -2.68 10.69 -25.91
N GLU A 74 -3.44 10.13 -24.98
CA GLU A 74 -3.86 8.72 -24.97
C GLU A 74 -4.68 8.38 -26.22
N ALA A 75 -5.70 9.17 -26.52
CA ALA A 75 -6.55 8.95 -27.69
C ALA A 75 -5.74 9.02 -29.01
N CYS A 76 -4.84 10.00 -29.15
CA CYS A 76 -3.95 10.09 -30.31
C CYS A 76 -2.97 8.92 -30.39
N MET A 77 -2.43 8.46 -29.27
CA MET A 77 -1.50 7.32 -29.24
C MET A 77 -2.18 6.04 -29.72
N HIS A 78 -3.43 5.79 -29.29
CA HIS A 78 -4.23 4.64 -29.74
C HIS A 78 -4.60 4.69 -31.22
N GLU A 79 -4.79 5.89 -31.78
CA GLU A 79 -4.98 6.10 -33.23
C GLU A 79 -3.66 6.16 -34.02
N HIS A 80 -2.52 5.86 -33.40
CA HIS A 80 -1.18 5.92 -33.99
C HIS A 80 -0.78 7.30 -34.52
N HIS A 81 -1.43 8.35 -34.02
CA HIS A 81 -1.17 9.76 -34.31
C HIS A 81 -0.08 10.30 -33.36
N TYR A 82 1.10 9.69 -33.41
CA TYR A 82 2.18 9.88 -32.43
C TYR A 82 2.68 11.31 -32.33
N GLU A 83 2.75 12.05 -33.43
CA GLU A 83 3.17 13.46 -33.44
C GLU A 83 2.25 14.35 -32.59
N TYR A 84 0.95 14.08 -32.62
CA TYR A 84 -0.04 14.83 -31.85
C TYR A 84 -0.10 14.35 -30.40
N ALA A 85 0.05 13.05 -30.18
CA ALA A 85 0.16 12.48 -28.84
C ALA A 85 1.34 13.09 -28.08
N ILE A 86 2.51 13.23 -28.74
CA ILE A 86 3.70 13.85 -28.15
C ILE A 86 3.41 15.28 -27.72
N VAL A 87 2.82 16.11 -28.59
CA VAL A 87 2.48 17.50 -28.25
C VAL A 87 1.53 17.57 -27.06
N ALA A 88 0.52 16.70 -27.03
CA ALA A 88 -0.46 16.65 -25.96
C ALA A 88 0.19 16.23 -24.63
N TYR A 89 0.97 15.15 -24.61
CA TYR A 89 1.71 14.74 -23.42
C TYR A 89 2.75 15.77 -22.95
N GLU A 90 3.40 16.51 -23.86
CA GLU A 90 4.29 17.62 -23.48
C GLU A 90 3.56 18.78 -22.82
N GLN A 91 2.28 19.02 -23.16
CA GLN A 91 1.45 20.00 -22.47
C GLN A 91 0.97 19.45 -21.12
N SER A 92 0.52 18.19 -21.05
CA SER A 92 0.20 17.50 -19.80
C SER A 92 1.35 17.59 -18.78
N TYR A 93 2.57 17.26 -19.24
CA TYR A 93 3.80 17.37 -18.47
C TYR A 93 4.08 18.81 -17.99
N ARG A 94 3.98 19.80 -18.89
CA ARG A 94 4.19 21.22 -18.54
C ARG A 94 3.21 21.75 -17.50
N LEU A 95 1.98 21.23 -17.51
CA LEU A 95 0.93 21.60 -16.56
C LEU A 95 1.02 20.81 -15.25
N GLY A 96 1.97 19.87 -15.12
CA GLY A 96 2.19 19.09 -13.91
C GLY A 96 1.01 18.18 -13.56
N TYR A 97 0.31 17.66 -14.57
CA TYR A 97 -0.80 16.74 -14.33
C TYR A 97 -0.30 15.36 -13.88
N ASP A 98 -0.98 14.83 -12.85
CA ASP A 98 -0.75 13.52 -12.24
C ASP A 98 0.72 13.24 -11.92
N LEU A 99 1.32 12.21 -12.52
CA LEU A 99 2.72 11.84 -12.38
C LEU A 99 3.50 12.30 -13.64
N PRO A 100 4.30 13.39 -13.58
CA PRO A 100 4.96 13.95 -14.77
C PRO A 100 5.83 12.93 -15.54
N HIS A 101 6.45 11.99 -14.84
CA HIS A 101 7.27 10.95 -15.48
C HIS A 101 6.44 9.98 -16.36
N MET A 102 5.12 9.86 -16.16
CA MET A 102 4.24 9.06 -17.01
C MET A 102 4.06 9.70 -18.39
N ALA A 103 3.87 11.02 -18.45
CA ALA A 103 3.82 11.74 -19.72
C ALA A 103 5.14 11.57 -20.50
N LEU A 104 6.29 11.66 -19.82
CA LEU A 104 7.60 11.39 -20.44
C LEU A 104 7.72 9.95 -20.96
N TYR A 105 7.18 8.98 -20.21
CA TYR A 105 7.16 7.57 -20.61
C TYR A 105 6.32 7.35 -21.87
N HIS A 106 5.12 7.93 -21.94
CA HIS A 106 4.25 7.84 -23.12
C HIS A 106 4.87 8.55 -24.33
N ILE A 107 5.53 9.70 -24.14
CA ILE A 107 6.30 10.36 -25.22
C ILE A 107 7.42 9.45 -25.74
N ALA A 108 8.14 8.77 -24.84
CA ALA A 108 9.17 7.81 -25.23
C ALA A 108 8.57 6.68 -26.08
N GLY A 109 7.40 6.14 -25.68
CA GLY A 109 6.66 5.15 -26.44
C GLY A 109 6.26 5.65 -27.84
N CYS A 110 5.73 6.87 -27.94
CA CYS A 110 5.38 7.50 -29.21
C CYS A 110 6.60 7.63 -30.15
N TYR A 111 7.76 8.03 -29.63
CA TYR A 111 8.99 8.09 -30.42
C TYR A 111 9.49 6.70 -30.84
N ALA A 112 9.37 5.69 -29.97
CA ALA A 112 9.77 4.32 -30.27
C ALA A 112 8.91 3.72 -31.41
N GLN A 113 7.60 3.95 -31.35
CA GLN A 113 6.63 3.47 -32.34
C GLN A 113 6.68 4.25 -33.67
N SER A 114 7.04 5.54 -33.63
CA SER A 114 7.24 6.35 -34.84
C SER A 114 8.64 6.20 -35.48
N GLY A 115 9.45 5.23 -35.03
CA GLY A 115 10.75 4.93 -35.63
C GLY A 115 11.87 5.93 -35.30
N GLN A 116 11.78 6.63 -34.17
CA GLN A 116 12.76 7.61 -33.70
C GLN A 116 13.47 7.12 -32.43
N PRO A 117 14.35 6.10 -32.51
CA PRO A 117 14.88 5.39 -31.35
C PRO A 117 15.70 6.25 -30.40
N GLU A 118 16.53 7.18 -30.89
CA GLU A 118 17.36 8.01 -30.00
C GLU A 118 16.51 8.96 -29.16
N LYS A 119 15.47 9.59 -29.75
CA LYS A 119 14.54 10.43 -29.00
C LYS A 119 13.75 9.61 -27.99
N ALA A 120 13.33 8.40 -28.36
CA ALA A 120 12.65 7.50 -27.44
C ALA A 120 13.52 7.22 -26.21
N LEU A 121 14.81 6.92 -26.41
CA LEU A 121 15.76 6.67 -25.34
C LEU A 121 16.03 7.91 -24.49
N ASP A 122 16.11 9.10 -25.09
CA ASP A 122 16.25 10.37 -24.35
C ASP A 122 15.07 10.60 -23.40
N TYR A 123 13.83 10.41 -23.86
CA TYR A 123 12.64 10.60 -23.03
C TYR A 123 12.47 9.48 -22.00
N LEU A 124 12.80 8.23 -22.35
CA LEU A 124 12.77 7.11 -21.40
C LEU A 124 13.78 7.33 -20.27
N GLU A 125 15.00 7.79 -20.59
CA GLU A 125 16.02 8.13 -19.60
C GLU A 125 15.58 9.28 -18.68
N ARG A 126 14.92 10.30 -19.24
CA ARG A 126 14.31 11.39 -18.43
C ARG A 126 13.21 10.88 -17.52
N ALA A 127 12.29 10.04 -18.03
CA ALA A 127 11.23 9.43 -17.22
C ALA A 127 11.82 8.64 -16.03
N MET A 128 12.87 7.83 -16.28
CA MET A 128 13.58 7.12 -15.22
C MET A 128 14.24 8.08 -14.25
N LYS A 129 14.84 9.18 -14.69
CA LYS A 129 15.47 10.17 -13.80
C LYS A 129 14.45 10.87 -12.90
N GLU A 130 13.23 11.10 -13.37
CA GLU A 130 12.15 11.78 -12.63
C GLU A 130 11.32 10.87 -11.72
N GLY A 131 11.85 9.70 -11.36
CA GLY A 131 11.20 8.85 -10.37
C GLY A 131 10.21 7.84 -10.95
N SER A 132 10.19 7.60 -12.27
CA SER A 132 9.37 6.51 -12.82
C SER A 132 9.76 5.17 -12.18
N TYR A 133 8.76 4.45 -11.69
CA TYR A 133 8.90 3.10 -11.15
C TYR A 133 8.66 2.01 -12.21
N LEU A 134 8.44 2.38 -13.48
CA LEU A 134 8.09 1.46 -14.57
C LEU A 134 9.29 0.74 -15.20
N ARG A 135 10.44 0.69 -14.53
CA ARG A 135 11.66 0.09 -15.09
C ARG A 135 11.45 -1.36 -15.52
N GLU A 136 10.89 -2.19 -14.64
CA GLU A 136 10.64 -3.61 -14.93
C GLU A 136 9.58 -3.76 -16.01
N TYR A 137 8.49 -2.99 -15.92
CA TYR A 137 7.42 -2.94 -16.93
C TYR A 137 7.96 -2.59 -18.32
N ALA A 138 8.82 -1.58 -18.44
CA ALA A 138 9.42 -1.12 -19.70
C ALA A 138 10.24 -2.19 -20.42
N GLN A 139 10.80 -3.17 -19.71
CA GLN A 139 11.55 -4.27 -20.33
C GLN A 139 10.65 -5.18 -21.17
N HIS A 140 9.36 -5.23 -20.84
CA HIS A 140 8.37 -6.12 -21.45
C HIS A 140 7.27 -5.37 -22.22
N ASP A 141 7.20 -4.05 -22.07
CA ASP A 141 6.24 -3.23 -22.79
C ASP A 141 6.50 -3.27 -24.32
N THR A 142 5.44 -3.57 -25.05
CA THR A 142 5.41 -3.60 -26.52
C THR A 142 5.72 -2.25 -27.16
N LEU A 143 5.54 -1.14 -26.42
CA LEU A 143 5.92 0.20 -26.88
C LEU A 143 7.42 0.27 -27.23
N PHE A 144 8.27 -0.52 -26.58
CA PHE A 144 9.72 -0.47 -26.74
C PHE A 144 10.33 -1.68 -27.44
N THR A 145 9.53 -2.54 -28.08
CA THR A 145 10.03 -3.76 -28.75
C THR A 145 11.18 -3.47 -29.73
N SER A 146 11.14 -2.35 -30.46
CA SER A 146 12.21 -1.93 -31.38
C SER A 146 13.52 -1.53 -30.70
N LEU A 147 13.49 -1.24 -29.39
CA LEU A 147 14.63 -0.76 -28.61
C LEU A 147 15.26 -1.84 -27.72
N GLN A 148 14.54 -2.92 -27.41
CA GLN A 148 14.94 -3.93 -26.41
C GLN A 148 16.35 -4.51 -26.62
N GLN A 149 16.81 -4.61 -27.88
CA GLN A 149 18.16 -5.13 -28.18
C GLN A 149 19.27 -4.07 -28.14
N GLN A 150 18.92 -2.78 -28.12
CA GLN A 150 19.89 -1.70 -28.15
C GLN A 150 20.69 -1.62 -26.83
N PRO A 151 22.02 -1.45 -26.89
CA PRO A 151 22.85 -1.32 -25.69
C PRO A 151 22.41 -0.15 -24.79
N ARG A 152 22.00 0.97 -25.40
CA ARG A 152 21.53 2.15 -24.65
C ARG A 152 20.22 1.89 -23.91
N PHE A 153 19.28 1.16 -24.51
CA PHE A 153 18.03 0.74 -23.82
C PHE A 153 18.34 -0.10 -22.58
N LYS A 154 19.19 -1.12 -22.74
CA LYS A 154 19.64 -1.98 -21.63
C LYS A 154 20.30 -1.15 -20.52
N LYS A 155 21.08 -0.13 -20.88
CA LYS A 155 21.71 0.79 -19.92
C LYS A 155 20.69 1.67 -19.20
N VAL A 156 19.74 2.28 -19.91
CA VAL A 156 18.71 3.16 -19.34
C VAL A 156 17.88 2.44 -18.27
N LEU A 157 17.57 1.16 -18.50
CA LEU A 157 16.78 0.34 -17.57
C LEU A 157 17.65 -0.44 -16.56
N ASP A 158 18.98 -0.25 -16.55
CA ASP A 158 19.98 -1.07 -15.84
C ASP A 158 19.74 -2.60 -15.95
N ILE A 159 19.46 -3.08 -17.17
CA ILE A 159 19.30 -4.51 -17.44
C ILE A 159 20.65 -5.20 -17.25
N CYS A 160 20.76 -5.99 -16.18
CA CYS A 160 21.97 -6.73 -15.85
C CYS A 160 21.81 -8.22 -16.24
N PRO A 161 22.72 -8.81 -17.04
CA PRO A 161 22.70 -10.23 -17.38
C PRO A 161 23.23 -11.08 -16.21
N VAL A 162 22.43 -11.17 -15.15
CA VAL A 162 22.82 -11.77 -13.86
C VAL A 162 23.16 -13.26 -13.93
N ASN A 163 22.69 -13.98 -14.95
CA ASN A 163 22.96 -15.40 -15.13
C ASN A 163 24.44 -15.74 -15.44
N LYS A 164 25.26 -14.73 -15.71
CA LYS A 164 26.70 -14.88 -15.97
C LYS A 164 27.58 -14.41 -14.81
N LEU A 165 26.98 -13.95 -13.71
CA LEU A 165 27.69 -13.38 -12.58
C LEU A 165 27.99 -14.47 -11.53
N SER A 166 29.16 -14.38 -10.90
CA SER A 166 29.42 -15.08 -9.63
C SER A 166 28.49 -14.56 -8.53
N ARG A 167 28.37 -15.29 -7.41
CA ARG A 167 27.57 -14.86 -6.26
C ARG A 167 27.93 -13.44 -5.79
N ARG A 168 29.23 -13.16 -5.67
CA ARG A 168 29.72 -11.85 -5.23
C ARG A 168 29.33 -10.76 -6.22
N GLU A 169 29.55 -10.98 -7.52
CA GLU A 169 29.21 -10.01 -8.56
C GLU A 169 27.70 -9.75 -8.65
N GLY A 170 26.90 -10.81 -8.47
CA GLY A 170 25.44 -10.74 -8.42
C GLY A 170 24.94 -9.85 -7.29
N TRP A 171 25.38 -10.11 -6.07
CA TRP A 171 25.02 -9.28 -4.91
C TRP A 171 25.52 -7.85 -5.01
N LEU A 172 26.75 -7.61 -5.48
CA LEU A 172 27.24 -6.25 -5.73
C LEU A 172 26.37 -5.51 -6.75
N SER A 173 25.86 -6.20 -7.77
CA SER A 173 24.96 -5.62 -8.75
C SER A 173 23.61 -5.23 -8.14
N ASP A 174 23.02 -6.12 -7.35
CA ASP A 174 21.75 -5.86 -6.66
C ASP A 174 21.87 -4.74 -5.62
N ILE A 175 22.91 -4.74 -4.80
CA ILE A 175 23.16 -3.70 -3.79
C ILE A 175 23.35 -2.34 -4.46
N ARG A 176 24.06 -2.28 -5.60
CA ARG A 176 24.20 -1.05 -6.38
C ARG A 176 22.85 -0.55 -6.90
N LEU A 177 22.01 -1.44 -7.43
CA LEU A 177 20.67 -1.07 -7.90
C LEU A 177 19.80 -0.61 -6.72
N PHE A 178 19.77 -1.37 -5.63
CA PHE A 178 19.08 -1.02 -4.40
C PHE A 178 19.47 0.39 -3.93
N ALA A 179 20.77 0.68 -3.83
CA ALA A 179 21.25 1.99 -3.42
C ALA A 179 20.82 3.09 -4.39
N LYS A 180 20.99 2.87 -5.70
CA LYS A 180 20.57 3.82 -6.75
C LYS A 180 19.07 4.14 -6.65
N GLU A 181 18.24 3.10 -6.52
CA GLU A 181 16.79 3.23 -6.47
C GLU A 181 16.31 3.87 -5.16
N TYR A 182 16.95 3.56 -4.02
CA TYR A 182 16.63 4.21 -2.75
C TYR A 182 16.86 5.73 -2.84
N LYS A 183 17.97 6.17 -3.43
CA LYS A 183 18.27 7.61 -3.62
C LYS A 183 17.30 8.29 -4.58
N ARG A 184 16.79 7.55 -5.56
CA ARG A 184 15.98 8.09 -6.67
C ARG A 184 14.49 8.12 -6.36
N LEU A 185 13.97 7.07 -5.73
CA LEU A 185 12.53 6.84 -5.54
C LEU A 185 12.02 7.30 -4.18
N SER A 186 12.78 7.02 -3.11
CA SER A 186 12.31 7.28 -1.76
C SER A 186 12.00 8.77 -1.57
N TYR A 187 10.87 9.09 -0.97
CA TYR A 187 10.56 10.46 -0.55
C TYR A 187 11.50 10.88 0.58
N ALA A 188 12.28 11.94 0.38
CA ALA A 188 13.23 12.47 1.35
C ALA A 188 14.13 11.37 2.02
N PRO A 189 14.90 10.59 1.21
CA PRO A 189 15.57 9.35 1.65
C PRO A 189 16.53 9.53 2.83
N PHE A 190 17.04 10.76 3.00
CA PHE A 190 18.09 11.08 3.96
C PHE A 190 17.60 11.94 5.12
N GLN A 191 16.28 12.02 5.33
CA GLN A 191 15.72 12.81 6.44
C GLN A 191 16.14 12.27 7.82
N LYS A 192 16.30 10.94 7.95
CA LYS A 192 16.71 10.28 9.20
C LYS A 192 18.11 9.71 9.21
N MET A 193 18.58 9.28 8.05
CA MET A 193 19.90 8.71 7.86
C MET A 193 20.63 9.56 6.83
N PRO A 194 21.64 10.35 7.23
CA PRO A 194 22.44 11.13 6.28
C PRO A 194 22.96 10.27 5.12
N GLU A 195 23.06 10.84 3.91
CA GLU A 195 23.51 10.11 2.72
C GLU A 195 24.88 9.45 2.93
N LYS A 196 25.79 10.14 3.62
CA LYS A 196 27.09 9.60 3.98
C LYS A 196 26.98 8.31 4.80
N ASP A 197 26.16 8.32 5.85
CA ASP A 197 25.97 7.17 6.73
C ASP A 197 25.31 6.01 5.96
N PHE A 198 24.39 6.33 5.03
CA PHE A 198 23.77 5.35 4.13
C PHE A 198 24.83 4.70 3.23
N ASP A 199 25.66 5.51 2.56
CA ASP A 199 26.71 5.03 1.68
C ASP A 199 27.77 4.22 2.44
N GLU A 200 28.11 4.62 3.67
CA GLU A 200 28.98 3.86 4.56
C GLU A 200 28.37 2.51 4.95
N ALA A 201 27.08 2.45 5.28
CA ALA A 201 26.39 1.20 5.57
C ALA A 201 26.37 0.26 4.36
N ILE A 202 26.14 0.79 3.15
CA ILE A 202 26.21 0.04 1.90
C ILE A 202 27.63 -0.49 1.65
N ALA A 203 28.65 0.34 1.86
CA ALA A 203 30.05 -0.06 1.71
C ALA A 203 30.43 -1.20 2.67
N VAL A 204 30.02 -1.11 3.93
CA VAL A 204 30.24 -2.17 4.93
C VAL A 204 29.64 -3.49 4.46
N ILE A 205 28.41 -3.49 3.93
CA ILE A 205 27.80 -4.72 3.40
C ILE A 205 28.63 -5.26 2.23
N ASN A 206 29.03 -4.40 1.28
CA ASN A 206 29.81 -4.77 0.11
C ASN A 206 31.15 -5.45 0.47
N ASP A 207 31.83 -4.94 1.49
CA ASP A 207 33.11 -5.49 1.96
C ASP A 207 32.96 -6.88 2.58
N HIS A 208 31.81 -7.19 3.16
CA HIS A 208 31.54 -8.45 3.86
C HIS A 208 30.76 -9.48 3.04
N ILE A 209 30.39 -9.22 1.77
CA ILE A 209 29.56 -10.12 0.93
C ILE A 209 30.07 -11.57 0.92
N ASN A 210 31.39 -11.79 0.94
CA ASN A 210 31.97 -13.13 0.90
C ASN A 210 31.79 -13.92 2.21
N HIS A 211 31.53 -13.23 3.32
CA HIS A 211 31.37 -13.81 4.65
C HIS A 211 29.91 -13.88 5.08
N LEU A 212 29.03 -13.12 4.43
CA LEU A 212 27.60 -13.14 4.68
C LEU A 212 26.90 -14.15 3.76
N THR A 213 25.89 -14.82 4.29
CA THR A 213 24.88 -15.58 3.54
C THR A 213 23.91 -14.64 2.82
N ASP A 214 23.15 -15.16 1.85
CA ASP A 214 22.15 -14.39 1.11
C ASP A 214 21.07 -13.79 2.04
N ALA A 215 20.69 -14.55 3.08
CA ALA A 215 19.75 -14.10 4.09
C ALA A 215 20.32 -12.94 4.93
N GLU A 216 21.58 -13.06 5.38
CA GLU A 216 22.25 -12.01 6.15
C GLU A 216 22.44 -10.72 5.34
N ILE A 217 22.80 -10.80 4.06
CA ILE A 217 22.86 -9.61 3.18
C ILE A 217 21.50 -8.91 3.12
N THR A 218 20.43 -9.67 2.95
CA THR A 218 19.05 -9.12 2.90
C THR A 218 18.67 -8.46 4.22
N ILE A 219 19.02 -9.09 5.35
CA ILE A 219 18.77 -8.58 6.70
C ILE A 219 19.51 -7.26 6.92
N GLU A 220 20.78 -7.15 6.53
CA GLU A 220 21.55 -5.91 6.65
C GLU A 220 20.95 -4.78 5.79
N LEU A 221 20.53 -5.08 4.56
CA LEU A 221 19.80 -4.10 3.73
C LEU A 221 18.48 -3.67 4.37
N ALA A 222 17.74 -4.61 4.98
CA ALA A 222 16.49 -4.30 5.66
C ALA A 222 16.71 -3.46 6.94
N LYS A 223 17.83 -3.62 7.65
CA LYS A 223 18.20 -2.73 8.77
C LYS A 223 18.45 -1.30 8.32
N ILE A 224 18.95 -1.09 7.10
CA ILE A 224 19.05 0.25 6.50
C ILE A 224 17.63 0.81 6.28
N LEU A 225 16.73 0.03 5.68
CA LEU A 225 15.35 0.44 5.43
C LEU A 225 14.56 0.72 6.72
N GLY A 226 14.81 -0.02 7.80
CA GLY A 226 14.21 0.20 9.11
C GLY A 226 14.45 1.61 9.69
N LYS A 227 15.45 2.34 9.17
CA LYS A 227 15.79 3.72 9.59
C LYS A 227 15.11 4.81 8.74
N SER A 228 14.34 4.47 7.71
CA SER A 228 13.81 5.41 6.70
C SER A 228 12.68 6.34 7.18
N ALA A 229 12.12 6.13 8.38
CA ALA A 229 10.93 6.83 8.88
C ALA A 229 9.67 6.71 7.99
N ASP A 230 9.61 5.64 7.19
CA ASP A 230 8.54 5.34 6.24
C ASP A 230 8.05 3.90 6.45
N GLY A 231 6.79 3.72 6.88
CA GLY A 231 6.21 2.40 7.15
C GLY A 231 5.92 1.55 5.90
N HIS A 232 6.07 2.12 4.71
CA HIS A 232 5.80 1.47 3.43
C HIS A 232 7.07 1.00 2.70
N THR A 233 8.25 1.50 3.08
CA THR A 233 9.55 1.04 2.55
C THR A 233 9.98 -0.28 3.20
N ARG A 234 10.21 -1.33 2.40
CA ARG A 234 10.46 -2.70 2.91
C ARG A 234 10.92 -3.70 1.86
N PHE A 235 11.41 -4.85 2.34
CA PHE A 235 11.46 -6.11 1.58
C PHE A 235 10.16 -6.87 1.75
N PHE A 236 9.56 -7.35 0.65
CA PHE A 236 8.36 -8.20 0.71
C PHE A 236 8.63 -9.63 1.19
N ALA A 237 9.91 -10.02 1.28
CA ALA A 237 10.33 -11.29 1.84
C ALA A 237 9.88 -11.52 3.29
N PHE A 238 9.72 -10.44 4.07
CA PHE A 238 9.36 -10.51 5.50
C PHE A 238 7.90 -10.13 5.75
N PHE A 239 7.22 -9.61 4.73
CA PHE A 239 5.86 -9.13 4.81
C PHE A 239 5.22 -9.06 3.43
N ASN A 240 4.09 -9.74 3.26
CA ASN A 240 3.43 -9.85 1.97
C ASN A 240 1.92 -9.60 2.07
N MET A 241 1.50 -8.41 1.65
CA MET A 241 0.07 -8.04 1.49
C MET A 241 -0.42 -8.09 0.04
N MET A 242 0.47 -8.34 -0.92
CA MET A 242 0.18 -8.25 -2.36
C MET A 242 0.12 -9.61 -3.06
N LYS A 243 0.06 -10.71 -2.29
CA LYS A 243 0.10 -12.10 -2.80
C LYS A 243 1.34 -12.39 -3.65
N ILE A 244 2.47 -11.77 -3.30
CA ILE A 244 3.77 -12.05 -3.91
C ILE A 244 4.21 -13.47 -3.53
N PRO A 245 4.77 -14.30 -4.42
CA PRO A 245 5.27 -15.62 -4.04
C PRO A 245 6.35 -15.56 -2.93
N PRO A 246 6.47 -16.58 -2.08
CA PRO A 246 7.56 -16.65 -1.09
C PRO A 246 8.92 -16.41 -1.74
N GLN A 247 9.77 -15.63 -1.06
CA GLN A 247 11.03 -15.14 -1.62
C GLN A 247 12.19 -16.09 -1.27
N PRO A 248 13.23 -16.21 -2.12
CA PRO A 248 14.34 -17.12 -1.88
C PRO A 248 14.98 -16.93 -0.49
N GLY A 249 15.11 -18.02 0.27
CA GLY A 249 15.68 -18.01 1.62
C GLY A 249 14.71 -17.60 2.74
N PHE A 250 13.47 -17.24 2.41
CA PHE A 250 12.46 -16.76 3.36
C PHE A 250 11.09 -17.41 3.15
N ASP A 251 11.08 -18.62 2.60
CA ASP A 251 9.89 -19.36 2.17
C ASP A 251 9.34 -20.34 3.22
N GLN A 252 10.07 -20.53 4.33
CA GLN A 252 9.67 -21.40 5.43
C GLN A 252 9.09 -20.61 6.59
N TYR A 253 7.89 -20.97 7.02
CA TYR A 253 7.15 -20.26 8.06
C TYR A 253 6.70 -21.18 9.18
N LEU A 254 6.64 -20.66 10.40
CA LEU A 254 5.91 -21.31 11.48
C LEU A 254 4.41 -21.29 11.17
N PRO A 255 3.74 -22.45 11.18
CA PRO A 255 2.30 -22.55 10.94
C PRO A 255 1.47 -22.18 12.18
N LEU A 256 1.84 -21.05 12.78
CA LEU A 256 1.23 -20.41 13.94
C LEU A 256 1.05 -18.93 13.63
N LYS A 257 -0.08 -18.34 14.00
CA LYS A 257 -0.30 -16.90 13.94
C LYS A 257 -0.20 -16.33 15.34
N PHE A 258 0.66 -15.34 15.51
CA PHE A 258 0.88 -14.70 16.79
C PHE A 258 0.17 -13.34 16.89
N PHE A 259 -0.15 -12.93 18.12
CA PHE A 259 -0.53 -11.57 18.46
C PHE A 259 0.20 -11.14 19.73
N LEU A 260 0.68 -9.90 19.76
CA LEU A 260 1.38 -9.33 20.91
C LEU A 260 0.38 -8.55 21.79
N PHE A 261 -0.18 -9.22 22.79
CA PHE A 261 -1.05 -8.60 23.79
C PHE A 261 -0.22 -7.83 24.84
N LYS A 262 -0.90 -7.12 25.74
CA LYS A 262 -0.29 -6.47 26.89
C LYS A 262 0.59 -7.44 27.71
N GLU A 263 0.14 -8.69 27.86
CA GLU A 263 0.81 -9.72 28.66
C GLU A 263 1.98 -10.40 27.93
N GLY A 264 2.07 -10.30 26.60
CA GLY A 264 3.13 -10.92 25.79
C GLY A 264 2.65 -11.49 24.46
N LEU A 265 3.46 -12.36 23.86
CA LEU A 265 3.16 -12.98 22.57
C LEU A 265 2.31 -14.24 22.76
N TYR A 266 1.15 -14.31 22.10
CA TYR A 266 0.26 -15.47 22.17
C TYR A 266 -0.04 -16.04 20.79
N VAL A 267 -0.25 -17.35 20.73
CA VAL A 267 -0.77 -18.04 19.54
C VAL A 267 -2.27 -17.79 19.44
N ILE A 268 -2.71 -17.12 18.38
CA ILE A 268 -4.14 -16.82 18.14
C ILE A 268 -4.78 -17.72 17.09
N GLN A 269 -3.97 -18.31 16.21
CA GLN A 269 -4.39 -19.31 15.23
C GLN A 269 -3.24 -20.30 14.99
N ALA A 270 -3.55 -21.53 14.64
CA ALA A 270 -2.54 -22.54 14.31
C ALA A 270 -3.08 -23.49 13.25
N ASP A 271 -2.17 -24.06 12.46
CA ASP A 271 -2.47 -25.25 11.66
C ASP A 271 -3.05 -26.35 12.54
N LYS A 272 -3.95 -27.17 11.98
CA LYS A 272 -4.69 -28.20 12.72
C LYS A 272 -3.76 -29.10 13.55
N LYS A 273 -2.57 -29.43 13.04
CA LYS A 273 -1.58 -30.28 13.75
C LYS A 273 -1.05 -29.65 15.04
N TYR A 274 -1.13 -28.32 15.17
CA TYR A 274 -0.70 -27.54 16.32
C TYR A 274 -1.86 -26.84 17.04
N GLU A 275 -3.09 -27.32 16.87
CA GLU A 275 -4.27 -26.67 17.47
C GLU A 275 -4.20 -26.58 19.00
N HIS A 276 -3.50 -27.51 19.65
CA HIS A 276 -3.27 -27.52 21.10
C HIS A 276 -2.43 -26.32 21.59
N LEU A 277 -1.74 -25.61 20.69
CA LEU A 277 -0.97 -24.41 21.01
C LEU A 277 -1.83 -23.14 20.98
N VAL A 278 -3.04 -23.17 20.43
CA VAL A 278 -3.90 -21.98 20.34
C VAL A 278 -4.27 -21.51 21.76
N GLY A 279 -4.00 -20.23 22.03
CA GLY A 279 -4.14 -19.63 23.36
C GLY A 279 -2.91 -19.74 24.26
N ALA A 280 -1.86 -20.44 23.84
CA ALA A 280 -0.62 -20.47 24.59
C ALA A 280 0.18 -19.17 24.45
N GLN A 281 0.81 -18.75 25.55
CA GLN A 281 1.80 -17.69 25.57
C GLN A 281 3.16 -18.26 25.13
N VAL A 282 3.81 -17.64 24.15
CA VAL A 282 5.17 -18.00 23.74
C VAL A 282 6.16 -17.21 24.58
N LEU A 283 7.15 -17.90 25.14
CA LEU A 283 8.19 -17.32 25.99
C LEU A 283 9.54 -17.30 25.30
N ASN A 284 9.89 -18.37 24.57
CA ASN A 284 11.16 -18.50 23.86
C ASN A 284 11.00 -19.15 22.48
N PHE A 285 11.91 -18.77 21.58
CA PHE A 285 12.24 -19.45 20.33
C PHE A 285 13.64 -20.05 20.51
N ASP A 286 13.72 -21.38 20.48
CA ASP A 286 14.88 -22.15 20.93
C ASP A 286 15.39 -21.62 22.29
N HIS A 287 16.63 -21.13 22.32
CA HIS A 287 17.28 -20.58 23.52
C HIS A 287 17.08 -19.06 23.68
N THR A 288 16.35 -18.40 22.77
CA THR A 288 16.16 -16.94 22.72
C THR A 288 14.79 -16.54 23.27
N SER A 289 14.74 -15.66 24.28
CA SER A 289 13.47 -15.16 24.82
C SER A 289 12.75 -14.24 23.82
N VAL A 290 11.42 -14.19 23.87
CA VAL A 290 10.59 -13.33 23.01
C VAL A 290 11.05 -11.87 23.03
N SER A 291 11.47 -11.33 24.19
CA SER A 291 12.01 -9.96 24.26
C SER A 291 13.23 -9.78 23.36
N LYS A 292 14.18 -10.71 23.40
CA LYS A 292 15.38 -10.68 22.56
C LYS A 292 15.05 -10.89 21.08
N VAL A 293 14.06 -11.74 20.77
CA VAL A 293 13.59 -11.89 19.39
C VAL A 293 13.01 -10.57 18.87
N LEU A 294 12.19 -9.89 19.68
CA LEU A 294 11.63 -8.58 19.33
C LEU A 294 12.73 -7.54 19.13
N GLU A 295 13.74 -7.49 20.02
CA GLU A 295 14.91 -6.61 19.88
C GLU A 295 15.69 -6.85 18.57
N ALA A 296 15.81 -8.11 18.13
CA ALA A 296 16.46 -8.46 16.86
C ALA A 296 15.60 -8.12 15.63
N VAL A 297 14.27 -8.22 15.75
CA VAL A 297 13.31 -8.01 14.66
C VAL A 297 12.98 -6.54 14.43
N TYR A 298 12.83 -5.74 15.49
CA TYR A 298 12.40 -4.33 15.37
C TYR A 298 13.26 -3.47 14.44
N PRO A 299 14.61 -3.58 14.41
CA PRO A 299 15.44 -2.81 13.50
C PRO A 299 15.17 -3.05 12.01
N LEU A 300 14.46 -4.13 11.65
CA LEU A 300 14.13 -4.49 10.27
C LEU A 300 12.78 -3.92 9.80
N ILE A 301 11.96 -3.44 10.74
CA ILE A 301 10.61 -2.96 10.45
C ILE A 301 10.68 -1.45 10.29
N ALA A 302 10.52 -0.99 9.06
CA ALA A 302 10.36 0.43 8.80
C ALA A 302 9.01 0.91 9.37
N THR A 303 9.02 2.10 9.98
CA THR A 303 7.84 2.69 10.62
C THR A 303 7.72 4.14 10.22
N ASP A 304 6.51 4.68 10.19
CA ASP A 304 6.31 6.12 10.04
C ASP A 304 6.95 6.86 11.22
N ARG A 305 8.08 7.54 10.97
CA ARG A 305 8.88 8.18 12.02
C ARG A 305 9.25 7.24 13.18
N GLN A 306 8.48 7.25 14.26
CA GLN A 306 8.73 6.49 15.49
C GLN A 306 7.45 5.73 15.93
N ASN A 307 6.55 5.41 15.00
CA ASN A 307 5.29 4.73 15.32
C ASN A 307 5.54 3.31 15.84
N SER A 308 5.53 3.16 17.15
CA SER A 308 5.75 1.88 17.84
C SER A 308 4.55 0.93 17.76
N MET A 309 3.36 1.42 17.40
CA MET A 309 2.20 0.55 17.18
C MET A 309 2.41 -0.34 15.94
N TRP A 310 3.05 0.21 14.90
CA TRP A 310 3.41 -0.58 13.73
C TRP A 310 4.40 -1.70 14.07
N LEU A 311 5.39 -1.47 14.94
CA LEU A 311 6.30 -2.52 15.43
C LEU A 311 5.52 -3.65 16.11
N LYS A 312 4.59 -3.30 17.02
CA LYS A 312 3.73 -4.26 17.71
C LYS A 312 2.80 -5.02 16.75
N ARG A 313 2.46 -4.45 15.60
CA ARG A 313 1.64 -5.07 14.55
C ARG A 313 2.44 -6.03 13.69
N MET A 314 3.65 -5.64 13.30
CA MET A 314 4.45 -6.31 12.29
C MET A 314 5.32 -7.43 12.86
N ALA A 315 5.96 -7.19 14.01
CA ALA A 315 6.93 -8.13 14.59
C ALA A 315 6.37 -9.57 14.76
N PRO A 316 5.12 -9.78 15.22
CA PRO A 316 4.55 -11.13 15.28
C PRO A 316 4.55 -11.89 13.94
N ASN A 317 4.50 -11.21 12.78
CA ASN A 317 4.59 -11.85 11.46
C ASN A 317 6.03 -12.15 11.07
N TYR A 318 6.96 -11.24 11.36
CA TYR A 318 8.39 -11.45 11.13
C TYR A 318 8.90 -12.65 11.96
N MET A 319 8.39 -12.81 13.18
CA MET A 319 8.69 -13.94 14.06
C MET A 319 8.14 -15.29 13.57
N ARG A 320 7.38 -15.32 12.47
CA ARG A 320 6.99 -16.57 11.81
C ARG A 320 7.97 -17.00 10.73
N VAL A 321 8.81 -16.10 10.22
CA VAL A 321 9.66 -16.36 9.05
C VAL A 321 10.95 -17.04 9.51
N ALA A 322 11.07 -18.35 9.31
CA ALA A 322 12.17 -19.14 9.85
C ALA A 322 13.53 -18.74 9.25
N GLY A 323 13.59 -18.49 7.95
CA GLY A 323 14.81 -17.99 7.30
C GLY A 323 15.30 -16.65 7.87
N LEU A 324 14.38 -15.75 8.22
CA LEU A 324 14.68 -14.48 8.86
C LEU A 324 15.25 -14.69 10.27
N LEU A 325 14.56 -15.49 11.09
CA LEU A 325 15.01 -15.79 12.45
C LEU A 325 16.37 -16.50 12.44
N LYS A 326 16.63 -17.37 11.47
CA LYS A 326 17.94 -18.04 11.32
C LYS A 326 19.04 -17.04 10.98
N GLY A 327 18.79 -16.14 10.02
CA GLY A 327 19.75 -15.10 9.63
C GLY A 327 19.97 -14.03 10.71
N LEU A 328 19.04 -13.88 11.66
CA LEU A 328 19.21 -13.08 12.87
C LEU A 328 19.92 -13.85 14.01
N HIS A 329 20.29 -15.12 13.79
CA HIS A 329 20.85 -16.02 14.79
C HIS A 329 19.96 -16.20 16.02
N VAL A 330 18.64 -16.11 15.86
CA VAL A 330 17.65 -16.31 16.93
C VAL A 330 17.36 -17.80 17.14
N ILE A 331 17.41 -18.59 16.05
CA ILE A 331 17.07 -20.01 16.02
C ILE A 331 18.20 -20.87 15.46
N ASP A 332 18.18 -22.15 15.83
CA ASP A 332 19.21 -23.12 15.47
C ASP A 332 18.97 -23.75 14.09
N SER A 333 17.72 -23.93 13.67
CA SER A 333 17.37 -24.56 12.40
C SER A 333 16.16 -23.89 11.74
N ILE A 334 16.15 -23.83 10.39
CA ILE A 334 14.99 -23.33 9.64
C ILE A 334 13.83 -24.32 9.70
N GLY A 335 14.10 -25.63 9.67
CA GLY A 335 13.08 -26.67 9.50
C GLY A 335 12.25 -26.98 10.75
N GLU A 336 12.84 -26.82 11.94
CA GLU A 336 12.18 -27.07 13.22
C GLU A 336 12.63 -26.03 14.23
N ILE A 337 11.68 -25.44 14.94
CA ILE A 337 11.91 -24.47 16.01
C ILE A 337 11.28 -25.00 17.28
N THR A 338 12.03 -24.96 18.37
CA THR A 338 11.55 -25.34 19.70
C THR A 338 10.95 -24.11 20.37
N LEU A 339 9.67 -24.16 20.72
CA LEU A 339 9.01 -23.10 21.48
C LEU A 339 8.89 -23.49 22.94
N THR A 340 9.35 -22.63 23.85
CA THR A 340 8.93 -22.69 25.25
C THR A 340 7.66 -21.87 25.39
N ILE A 341 6.59 -22.51 25.83
CA ILE A 341 5.28 -21.90 25.95
C ILE A 341 4.71 -22.09 27.36
N LYS A 342 3.76 -21.22 27.71
CA LYS A 342 2.85 -21.38 28.82
C LYS A 342 1.45 -21.61 28.24
N ASP A 343 0.88 -22.79 28.45
CA ASP A 343 -0.43 -23.12 27.89
C ASP A 343 -1.58 -22.37 28.56
N ILE A 344 -2.81 -22.62 28.10
CA ILE A 344 -4.01 -21.96 28.61
C ILE A 344 -4.30 -22.26 30.10
N ASN A 345 -3.77 -23.38 30.62
CA ASN A 345 -3.89 -23.75 32.03
C ASN A 345 -2.72 -23.20 32.87
N GLY A 346 -1.78 -22.50 32.23
CA GLY A 346 -0.61 -21.92 32.86
C GLY A 346 0.57 -22.88 33.01
N ILE A 347 0.53 -24.06 32.38
CA ILE A 347 1.59 -25.07 32.46
C ILE A 347 2.68 -24.72 31.46
N LEU A 348 3.94 -24.75 31.93
CA LEU A 348 5.11 -24.57 31.08
C LEU A 348 5.40 -25.86 30.31
N GLN A 349 5.61 -25.74 29.01
CA GLN A 349 5.98 -26.85 28.15
C GLN A 349 6.90 -26.41 27.02
N THR A 350 7.63 -27.36 26.48
CA THR A 350 8.49 -27.18 25.32
C THR A 350 7.92 -27.98 24.16
N VAL A 351 7.68 -27.32 23.03
CA VAL A 351 7.04 -27.94 21.86
C VAL A 351 7.87 -27.66 20.61
N LYS A 352 8.10 -28.70 19.82
CA LYS A 352 8.78 -28.60 18.53
C LYS A 352 7.77 -28.29 17.44
N VAL A 353 8.03 -27.24 16.68
CA VAL A 353 7.17 -26.77 15.61
C VAL A 353 7.94 -26.80 14.30
N GLN A 354 7.47 -27.61 13.37
CA GLN A 354 8.03 -27.75 12.03
C GLN A 354 7.60 -26.54 11.20
N SER A 355 8.56 -25.87 10.59
CA SER A 355 8.26 -24.86 9.59
C SER A 355 7.75 -25.54 8.31
N GLN A 356 7.02 -24.78 7.51
CA GLN A 356 6.49 -25.26 6.24
C GLN A 356 6.44 -24.12 5.23
N PRO A 357 6.44 -24.45 3.92
CA PRO A 357 6.04 -23.48 2.92
C PRO A 357 4.66 -22.93 3.24
N ASP A 358 4.54 -21.62 3.28
CA ASP A 358 3.28 -20.89 3.44
C ASP A 358 3.32 -19.73 2.46
N ASP A 359 2.20 -19.43 1.80
CA ASP A 359 2.10 -18.35 0.84
C ASP A 359 1.59 -17.05 1.48
N PHE A 360 1.19 -17.08 2.77
CA PHE A 360 0.39 -16.00 3.35
C PHE A 360 0.86 -15.45 4.71
N LEU A 361 1.37 -14.22 4.67
CA LEU A 361 1.57 -13.33 5.83
C LEU A 361 0.42 -12.33 6.03
N ALA A 362 -0.69 -12.44 5.28
CA ALA A 362 -1.72 -11.40 5.33
C ALA A 362 -2.60 -11.48 6.58
N PHE A 363 -2.89 -10.31 7.15
CA PHE A 363 -3.61 -10.18 8.41
C PHE A 363 -5.04 -10.75 8.43
N HIS A 364 -5.74 -10.77 7.29
CA HIS A 364 -7.16 -11.14 7.18
C HIS A 364 -7.42 -12.52 6.61
N HIS A 365 -6.35 -13.27 6.43
CA HIS A 365 -6.45 -14.63 6.01
C HIS A 365 -6.25 -15.53 7.22
N THR A 366 -7.12 -16.52 7.31
CA THR A 366 -6.91 -17.72 8.10
C THR A 366 -6.87 -18.86 7.09
N PRO A 367 -5.73 -19.55 6.94
CA PRO A 367 -5.65 -20.65 6.00
C PRO A 367 -6.70 -21.73 6.29
N ALA A 368 -7.16 -22.41 5.25
CA ALA A 368 -8.17 -23.45 5.39
C ALA A 368 -7.71 -24.55 6.36
N GLY A 369 -8.61 -24.97 7.27
CA GLY A 369 -8.33 -26.02 8.26
C GLY A 369 -7.57 -25.55 9.51
N TRP A 370 -7.12 -24.30 9.57
CA TRP A 370 -6.49 -23.77 10.78
C TRP A 370 -7.51 -23.60 11.91
N THR A 371 -7.09 -23.90 13.14
CA THR A 371 -7.84 -23.63 14.36
C THR A 371 -7.62 -22.19 14.76
N ASN A 372 -8.70 -21.43 14.91
CA ASN A 372 -8.70 -20.08 15.45
C ASN A 372 -9.15 -20.13 16.91
N VAL A 373 -8.57 -19.29 17.76
CA VAL A 373 -8.98 -19.18 19.18
C VAL A 373 -10.50 -18.94 19.33
N ASN A 374 -11.13 -18.29 18.36
CA ASN A 374 -12.57 -18.02 18.37
C ASN A 374 -13.41 -19.30 18.28
N ALA A 375 -12.84 -20.42 17.83
CA ALA A 375 -13.51 -21.71 17.87
C ALA A 375 -13.91 -22.11 19.31
N TYR A 376 -13.21 -21.59 20.32
CA TYR A 376 -13.55 -21.79 21.73
C TYR A 376 -14.68 -20.85 22.21
N LEU A 377 -14.95 -19.76 21.50
CA LEU A 377 -15.96 -18.77 21.86
C LEU A 377 -17.39 -19.17 21.43
N LYS A 378 -17.55 -20.07 20.45
CA LYS A 378 -18.85 -20.46 19.88
C LYS A 378 -19.72 -19.22 19.57
N ASP A 379 -20.91 -19.13 20.15
CA ASP A 379 -21.88 -18.03 19.97
C ASP A 379 -21.44 -16.69 20.59
N LYS A 380 -20.30 -16.67 21.31
CA LYS A 380 -19.73 -15.46 21.92
C LYS A 380 -18.65 -14.79 21.05
N THR A 381 -18.54 -15.16 19.78
CA THR A 381 -17.56 -14.54 18.88
C THR A 381 -17.87 -13.05 18.72
N PRO A 382 -16.98 -12.14 19.15
CA PRO A 382 -17.24 -10.71 19.11
C PRO A 382 -17.29 -10.19 17.67
N LEU A 383 -18.07 -9.12 17.44
CA LEU A 383 -18.36 -8.60 16.10
C LEU A 383 -17.10 -8.38 15.26
N TYR A 384 -16.05 -7.81 15.87
CA TYR A 384 -14.81 -7.49 15.16
C TYR A 384 -14.05 -8.71 14.61
N LEU A 385 -14.47 -9.94 14.95
CA LEU A 385 -13.87 -11.18 14.50
C LEU A 385 -14.78 -12.04 13.59
N GLN A 386 -16.04 -11.64 13.38
CA GLN A 386 -17.03 -12.47 12.67
C GLN A 386 -16.80 -12.54 11.16
N HIS A 387 -16.43 -11.41 10.53
CA HIS A 387 -16.31 -11.30 9.07
C HIS A 387 -15.03 -10.57 8.65
N ILE A 388 -13.88 -10.97 9.21
CA ILE A 388 -12.57 -10.35 8.95
C ILE A 388 -12.10 -10.50 7.49
N GLU A 389 -12.65 -11.49 6.78
CA GLU A 389 -12.37 -11.79 5.39
C GLU A 389 -13.02 -10.79 4.43
N LYS A 390 -14.18 -10.24 4.82
CA LYS A 390 -14.92 -9.26 4.01
C LYS A 390 -14.23 -7.89 4.09
N PRO A 391 -14.08 -7.16 2.97
CA PRO A 391 -13.61 -5.78 2.97
C PRO A 391 -14.45 -4.87 3.86
N TYR A 392 -15.77 -5.04 3.86
CA TYR A 392 -16.72 -4.27 4.67
C TYR A 392 -18.04 -5.02 4.87
N TRP A 393 -18.71 -4.73 5.99
CA TRP A 393 -20.07 -5.19 6.30
C TRP A 393 -20.66 -4.35 7.45
N PHE A 394 -21.98 -4.34 7.59
CA PHE A 394 -22.62 -3.70 8.74
C PHE A 394 -23.81 -4.50 9.26
N GLN A 395 -24.17 -4.27 10.53
CA GLN A 395 -25.42 -4.75 11.13
C GLN A 395 -25.92 -3.81 12.23
N LEU A 396 -27.19 -3.94 12.61
CA LEU A 396 -27.78 -3.26 13.75
C LEU A 396 -27.52 -4.04 15.05
N ILE A 397 -27.20 -3.33 16.13
CA ILE A 397 -27.23 -3.79 17.52
C ILE A 397 -28.51 -3.19 18.13
N PRO A 398 -29.63 -3.93 18.14
CA PRO A 398 -30.94 -3.37 18.42
C PRO A 398 -31.06 -2.77 19.82
N GLU A 399 -30.44 -3.39 20.82
CA GLU A 399 -30.51 -2.99 22.23
C GLU A 399 -29.98 -1.58 22.47
N ASN A 400 -29.07 -1.13 21.60
CA ASN A 400 -28.42 0.18 21.68
C ASN A 400 -28.82 1.11 20.53
N LYS A 401 -29.66 0.66 19.59
CA LYS A 401 -29.96 1.36 18.34
C LYS A 401 -28.68 1.79 17.60
N THR A 402 -27.67 0.91 17.63
CA THR A 402 -26.33 1.21 17.09
C THR A 402 -26.10 0.41 15.83
N VAL A 403 -25.77 1.06 14.72
CA VAL A 403 -25.22 0.37 13.56
C VAL A 403 -23.72 0.15 13.78
N TYR A 404 -23.29 -1.10 13.71
CA TYR A 404 -21.89 -1.49 13.69
C TYR A 404 -21.46 -1.74 12.25
N PHE A 405 -20.55 -0.92 11.75
CA PHE A 405 -19.93 -1.03 10.44
C PHE A 405 -18.45 -1.38 10.61
N GLN A 406 -18.05 -2.59 10.27
CA GLN A 406 -16.63 -2.94 10.22
C GLN A 406 -16.10 -2.78 8.80
N PHE A 407 -15.02 -2.00 8.68
CA PHE A 407 -14.37 -1.70 7.42
C PHE A 407 -12.93 -2.22 7.47
N ASN A 408 -12.70 -3.43 6.97
CA ASN A 408 -11.43 -4.16 7.10
C ASN A 408 -10.39 -3.82 6.01
N ARG A 409 -10.83 -3.37 4.82
CA ARG A 409 -9.92 -3.02 3.70
C ARG A 409 -10.50 -1.94 2.82
N VAL A 410 -9.69 -0.97 2.43
CA VAL A 410 -10.08 0.07 1.47
C VAL A 410 -9.96 -0.47 0.03
N ARG A 411 -10.82 -1.40 -0.34
CA ARG A 411 -10.86 -2.04 -1.67
C ARG A 411 -12.29 -2.42 -2.03
N GLN A 412 -12.54 -2.70 -3.31
CA GLN A 412 -13.84 -3.21 -3.74
C GLN A 412 -14.10 -4.62 -3.19
N ASP A 413 -15.36 -4.93 -2.89
CA ASP A 413 -15.83 -6.30 -2.75
C ASP A 413 -16.27 -6.80 -4.13
N THR A 414 -16.15 -8.10 -4.37
CA THR A 414 -16.63 -8.73 -5.60
C THR A 414 -18.16 -8.78 -5.68
N ALA A 415 -18.86 -8.75 -4.55
CA ALA A 415 -20.31 -8.89 -4.46
C ALA A 415 -21.07 -7.56 -4.48
N GLU A 416 -20.47 -6.48 -3.96
CA GLU A 416 -21.09 -5.15 -3.92
C GLU A 416 -19.99 -4.09 -4.04
N ALA A 417 -20.18 -3.07 -4.87
CA ALA A 417 -19.22 -1.97 -4.96
C ALA A 417 -19.31 -1.08 -3.71
N PHE A 418 -18.20 -0.49 -3.28
CA PHE A 418 -18.13 0.26 -2.03
C PHE A 418 -19.09 1.46 -2.01
N LYS A 419 -19.26 2.14 -3.14
CA LYS A 419 -20.19 3.27 -3.26
C LYS A 419 -21.65 2.84 -3.01
N ASP A 420 -22.03 1.67 -3.53
CA ASP A 420 -23.38 1.14 -3.38
C ASP A 420 -23.61 0.65 -1.95
N PHE A 421 -22.62 -0.02 -1.37
CA PHE A 421 -22.60 -0.40 0.05
C PHE A 421 -22.82 0.82 0.97
N ILE A 422 -22.09 1.92 0.72
CA ILE A 422 -22.23 3.14 1.51
C ILE A 422 -23.61 3.77 1.34
N THR A 423 -24.15 3.76 0.12
CA THR A 423 -25.52 4.24 -0.13
C THR A 423 -26.54 3.42 0.66
N ARG A 424 -26.38 2.09 0.68
CA ARG A 424 -27.23 1.17 1.44
C ARG A 424 -27.10 1.35 2.95
N LEU A 425 -25.88 1.58 3.46
CA LEU A 425 -25.62 1.87 4.87
C LEU A 425 -26.37 3.11 5.34
N PHE A 426 -26.24 4.23 4.63
CA PHE A 426 -26.90 5.48 5.04
C PHE A 426 -28.43 5.40 4.88
N LYS A 427 -28.92 4.78 3.80
CA LYS A 427 -30.36 4.51 3.67
C LYS A 427 -30.89 3.71 4.86
N PHE A 428 -30.16 2.68 5.30
CA PHE A 428 -30.54 1.89 6.46
C PHE A 428 -30.60 2.74 7.74
N ILE A 429 -29.63 3.63 7.96
CA ILE A 429 -29.61 4.55 9.11
C ILE A 429 -30.80 5.53 9.10
N ASP A 430 -31.20 5.98 7.91
CA ASP A 430 -32.31 6.93 7.76
C ASP A 430 -33.68 6.26 7.93
N ASP A 431 -33.85 5.05 7.40
CA ASP A 431 -35.10 4.29 7.44
C ASP A 431 -35.38 3.60 8.79
N ASN A 432 -34.39 3.52 9.68
CA ASN A 432 -34.49 2.81 10.95
C ASN A 432 -34.25 3.74 12.16
N ASP A 433 -34.71 3.28 13.33
CA ASP A 433 -34.48 3.93 14.63
C ASP A 433 -33.03 3.66 15.08
N VAL A 434 -32.10 4.41 14.49
CA VAL A 434 -30.66 4.35 14.75
C VAL A 434 -30.23 5.62 15.47
N ASP A 435 -29.61 5.44 16.64
CA ASP A 435 -29.05 6.51 17.46
C ASP A 435 -27.53 6.68 17.25
N LYS A 436 -26.82 5.59 16.91
CA LYS A 436 -25.35 5.58 16.82
C LYS A 436 -24.82 4.83 15.61
N LEU A 437 -23.65 5.26 15.15
CA LEU A 437 -22.83 4.53 14.17
C LEU A 437 -21.44 4.29 14.76
N VAL A 438 -20.99 3.03 14.72
CA VAL A 438 -19.62 2.63 15.04
C VAL A 438 -18.94 2.18 13.76
N ILE A 439 -17.81 2.80 13.43
CA ILE A 439 -16.95 2.42 12.30
C ILE A 439 -15.70 1.72 12.85
N ASP A 440 -15.58 0.41 12.66
CA ASP A 440 -14.44 -0.37 13.16
C ASP A 440 -13.35 -0.51 12.09
N LEU A 441 -12.19 0.07 12.38
CA LEU A 441 -11.00 0.17 11.53
C LEU A 441 -9.80 -0.60 12.10
N ARG A 442 -9.97 -1.33 13.21
CA ARG A 442 -8.83 -1.96 13.93
C ARG A 442 -8.06 -2.97 13.08
N TRP A 443 -8.73 -3.53 12.08
CA TRP A 443 -8.21 -4.49 11.13
C TRP A 443 -7.76 -3.85 9.80
N ASN A 444 -8.04 -2.57 9.59
CA ASN A 444 -7.87 -1.93 8.29
C ASN A 444 -6.45 -1.43 8.00
N GLY A 445 -5.69 -2.23 7.26
CA GLY A 445 -4.34 -1.85 6.79
C GLY A 445 -4.31 -0.91 5.59
N GLY A 446 -5.46 -0.45 5.08
CA GLY A 446 -5.56 0.47 3.95
C GLY A 446 -5.96 -0.20 2.63
N GLY A 447 -5.47 0.37 1.53
CA GLY A 447 -5.89 0.10 0.15
C GLY A 447 -5.93 1.40 -0.65
N ASN A 448 -6.99 1.63 -1.42
CA ASN A 448 -7.10 2.78 -2.31
C ASN A 448 -7.81 3.99 -1.62
N THR A 449 -7.04 5.00 -1.22
CA THR A 449 -7.53 6.24 -0.56
C THR A 449 -8.66 6.93 -1.33
N PHE A 450 -8.65 6.89 -2.66
CA PHE A 450 -9.64 7.59 -3.50
C PHE A 450 -11.06 6.99 -3.37
N MET A 451 -11.18 5.75 -2.88
CA MET A 451 -12.48 5.11 -2.63
C MET A 451 -13.25 5.72 -1.46
N LEU A 452 -12.61 6.49 -0.57
CA LEU A 452 -13.19 6.91 0.72
C LEU A 452 -14.25 8.01 0.59
N LYS A 453 -14.27 8.74 -0.53
CA LYS A 453 -15.10 9.93 -0.74
C LYS A 453 -16.60 9.72 -0.43
N PRO A 454 -17.28 8.63 -0.88
CA PRO A 454 -18.69 8.42 -0.57
C PRO A 454 -18.98 8.30 0.93
N LEU A 455 -18.10 7.63 1.70
CA LEU A 455 -18.26 7.48 3.14
C LEU A 455 -18.17 8.83 3.85
N ILE A 456 -17.13 9.62 3.55
CA ILE A 456 -16.95 10.96 4.15
C ILE A 456 -18.15 11.86 3.84
N GLN A 457 -18.59 11.91 2.58
CA GLN A 457 -19.73 12.74 2.17
C GLN A 457 -21.04 12.29 2.83
N GLY A 458 -21.25 10.98 2.97
CA GLY A 458 -22.43 10.45 3.66
C GLY A 458 -22.42 10.79 5.15
N LEU A 459 -21.28 10.68 5.82
CA LEU A 459 -21.14 11.05 7.24
C LEU A 459 -21.40 12.53 7.48
N ILE A 460 -20.80 13.43 6.68
CA ILE A 460 -20.99 14.88 6.83
C ILE A 460 -22.48 15.27 6.77
N LYS A 461 -23.27 14.58 5.92
CA LYS A 461 -24.70 14.83 5.74
C LYS A 461 -25.59 14.10 6.75
N SER A 462 -25.06 13.10 7.46
CA SER A 462 -25.86 12.20 8.28
C SER A 462 -26.30 12.85 9.59
N LYS A 463 -27.54 12.54 10.03
CA LYS A 463 -28.05 12.89 11.37
C LYS A 463 -27.18 12.33 12.51
N ILE A 464 -26.38 11.29 12.25
CA ILE A 464 -25.52 10.62 13.25
C ILE A 464 -24.21 11.39 13.50
N ASN A 465 -23.83 12.33 12.64
CA ASN A 465 -22.61 13.12 12.79
C ASN A 465 -22.71 14.16 13.92
N GLN A 466 -22.73 13.66 15.16
CA GLN A 466 -22.82 14.41 16.40
C GLN A 466 -21.93 13.75 17.45
N LYS A 467 -21.36 14.53 18.36
CA LYS A 467 -20.62 14.00 19.51
C LYS A 467 -21.52 13.07 20.31
N GLY A 468 -20.99 11.92 20.70
CA GLY A 468 -21.74 10.87 21.41
C GLY A 468 -22.58 9.95 20.50
N LYS A 469 -22.63 10.20 19.18
CA LYS A 469 -23.39 9.37 18.22
C LYS A 469 -22.51 8.69 17.17
N LEU A 470 -21.45 9.36 16.71
CA LEU A 470 -20.50 8.81 15.75
C LEU A 470 -19.22 8.35 16.46
N PHE A 471 -18.87 7.08 16.30
CA PHE A 471 -17.69 6.50 16.90
C PHE A 471 -16.81 5.78 15.88
N GLY A 472 -15.50 5.83 16.10
CA GLY A 472 -14.53 5.03 15.37
C GLY A 472 -13.78 4.10 16.32
N ILE A 473 -13.57 2.84 15.94
CA ILE A 473 -12.65 1.96 16.67
C ILE A 473 -11.38 1.81 15.85
N ILE A 474 -10.25 2.26 16.39
CA ILE A 474 -8.95 2.21 15.74
C ILE A 474 -7.99 1.29 16.50
N GLY A 475 -6.91 0.90 15.84
CA GLY A 475 -5.80 0.25 16.54
C GLY A 475 -4.53 0.15 15.72
N ARG A 476 -3.57 -0.62 16.22
CA ARG A 476 -2.24 -0.77 15.59
C ARG A 476 -2.25 -1.31 14.16
N GLY A 477 -3.38 -1.86 13.71
CA GLY A 477 -3.60 -2.30 12.33
C GLY A 477 -4.14 -1.21 11.39
N THR A 478 -4.62 -0.08 11.92
CA THR A 478 -5.12 1.07 11.16
C THR A 478 -3.95 1.80 10.50
N PHE A 479 -3.76 1.59 9.20
CA PHE A 479 -2.56 1.98 8.46
C PHE A 479 -2.88 2.44 7.02
N SER A 480 -1.99 3.20 6.36
CA SER A 480 -2.11 3.62 4.96
C SER A 480 -3.45 4.34 4.65
N ALA A 481 -4.21 3.95 3.62
CA ALA A 481 -5.50 4.57 3.31
C ALA A 481 -6.50 4.56 4.48
N ALA A 482 -6.41 3.61 5.42
CA ALA A 482 -7.24 3.66 6.62
C ALA A 482 -6.80 4.76 7.59
N GLN A 483 -5.52 5.11 7.62
CA GLN A 483 -5.02 6.27 8.34
C GLN A 483 -5.52 7.56 7.67
N ASN A 484 -5.50 7.64 6.34
CA ASN A 484 -6.12 8.76 5.61
C ASN A 484 -7.62 8.89 5.94
N LEU A 485 -8.34 7.78 6.05
CA LEU A 485 -9.74 7.79 6.52
C LEU A 485 -9.84 8.32 7.95
N THR A 486 -9.08 7.78 8.90
CA THR A 486 -9.08 8.22 10.30
C THR A 486 -8.85 9.73 10.42
N THR A 487 -7.87 10.27 9.70
CA THR A 487 -7.58 11.70 9.66
C THR A 487 -8.71 12.51 9.02
N GLN A 488 -9.32 12.03 7.93
CA GLN A 488 -10.46 12.70 7.33
C GLN A 488 -11.70 12.68 8.24
N LEU A 489 -11.94 11.59 8.98
CA LEU A 489 -13.01 11.51 9.97
C LEU A 489 -12.77 12.52 11.11
N GLU A 490 -11.57 12.56 11.67
CA GLU A 490 -11.19 13.51 12.73
C GLU A 490 -11.43 14.97 12.30
N ARG A 491 -11.14 15.31 11.03
CA ARG A 491 -11.21 16.69 10.53
C ARG A 491 -12.60 17.15 10.08
N ASN A 492 -13.43 16.22 9.62
CA ASN A 492 -14.68 16.56 8.93
C ASN A 492 -15.94 16.09 9.66
N THR A 493 -15.79 15.44 10.83
CA THR A 493 -16.91 14.86 11.57
C THR A 493 -16.75 15.05 13.07
N GLU A 494 -17.83 14.80 13.81
CA GLU A 494 -17.87 14.82 15.27
C GLU A 494 -17.46 13.49 15.91
N ILE A 495 -16.71 12.66 15.19
CA ILE A 495 -16.33 11.31 15.64
C ILE A 495 -15.61 11.32 16.99
N THR A 496 -15.81 10.25 17.78
CA THR A 496 -15.01 9.91 18.96
C THR A 496 -14.33 8.57 18.74
N PHE A 497 -13.01 8.51 18.91
CA PHE A 497 -12.22 7.30 18.71
C PHE A 497 -12.05 6.48 19.97
N ALA A 498 -12.10 5.15 19.85
CA ALA A 498 -11.82 4.18 20.91
C ALA A 498 -10.83 3.11 20.43
N GLY A 499 -10.11 2.46 21.37
CA GLY A 499 -9.21 1.34 21.07
C GLY A 499 -7.74 1.63 21.34
N GLU A 500 -6.86 1.26 20.42
CA GLU A 500 -5.42 1.57 20.48
C GLU A 500 -5.06 2.74 19.55
N PRO A 501 -3.90 3.40 19.75
CA PRO A 501 -3.39 4.31 18.73
C PRO A 501 -3.20 3.62 17.38
N SER A 502 -3.36 4.39 16.31
CA SER A 502 -3.20 3.89 14.94
C SER A 502 -1.77 3.45 14.63
N GLY A 503 -1.62 2.56 13.66
CA GLY A 503 -0.32 2.04 13.21
C GLY A 503 0.46 2.99 12.30
N SER A 504 -0.11 4.15 11.94
CA SER A 504 0.49 5.11 11.02
C SER A 504 0.33 6.53 11.54
N ASN A 505 1.16 7.45 11.03
CA ASN A 505 1.08 8.86 11.40
C ASN A 505 -0.04 9.57 10.63
N PRO A 506 -0.70 10.62 11.16
CA PRO A 506 -1.73 11.35 10.41
C PRO A 506 -1.29 11.91 9.05
N ASN A 507 -0.01 12.34 8.97
CA ASN A 507 0.68 12.58 7.71
C ASN A 507 1.88 11.61 7.65
N PHE A 508 2.02 10.90 6.54
CA PHE A 508 2.98 9.81 6.41
C PHE A 508 3.53 9.71 4.98
N ILE A 509 4.66 9.04 4.84
CA ILE A 509 5.24 8.70 3.54
C ILE A 509 4.64 7.35 3.12
N GLY A 510 4.25 7.20 1.85
CA GLY A 510 3.64 5.97 1.37
C GLY A 510 3.66 5.83 -0.15
N GLU A 511 2.89 4.83 -0.61
CA GLU A 511 2.85 4.23 -1.94
C GLU A 511 3.73 2.99 -2.12
N ASP A 512 3.12 1.96 -2.71
CA ASP A 512 3.76 0.69 -3.02
C ASP A 512 4.03 0.60 -4.53
N HIS A 513 5.30 0.73 -4.90
CA HIS A 513 5.83 0.51 -6.24
C HIS A 513 6.96 -0.53 -6.18
N PRO A 514 6.62 -1.80 -5.91
CA PRO A 514 7.60 -2.87 -5.79
C PRO A 514 8.41 -3.03 -7.08
N PHE A 515 9.70 -3.33 -6.94
CA PHE A 515 10.55 -3.77 -8.05
C PHE A 515 11.39 -4.98 -7.64
N THR A 516 11.75 -5.80 -8.63
CA THR A 516 12.53 -7.02 -8.41
C THR A 516 14.03 -6.75 -8.56
N LEU A 517 14.82 -7.14 -7.55
CA LEU A 517 16.27 -7.14 -7.65
C LEU A 517 16.74 -8.23 -8.62
N PRO A 518 17.54 -7.90 -9.66
CA PRO A 518 17.82 -8.81 -10.76
C PRO A 518 18.46 -10.14 -10.36
N TYR A 519 19.42 -10.16 -9.45
CA TYR A 519 20.19 -11.36 -9.09
C TYR A 519 19.47 -12.21 -8.04
N SER A 520 19.20 -11.63 -6.88
CA SER A 520 18.58 -12.26 -5.71
C SER A 520 17.10 -12.58 -5.90
N LYS A 521 16.44 -11.93 -6.88
CA LYS A 521 15.00 -12.01 -7.14
C LYS A 521 14.12 -11.49 -6.00
N LEU A 522 14.72 -10.80 -5.03
CA LEU A 522 14.01 -10.19 -3.93
C LEU A 522 13.21 -8.98 -4.40
N ILE A 523 11.98 -8.86 -3.92
CA ILE A 523 11.12 -7.72 -4.22
C ILE A 523 11.20 -6.69 -3.10
N VAL A 524 11.49 -5.44 -3.48
CA VAL A 524 11.70 -4.29 -2.58
C VAL A 524 10.75 -3.17 -2.95
N ASN A 525 10.28 -2.42 -1.94
CA ASN A 525 9.52 -1.18 -2.11
C ASN A 525 10.29 0.03 -1.54
N PHE A 526 10.23 1.14 -2.27
CA PHE A 526 10.56 2.48 -1.78
C PHE A 526 9.38 3.41 -2.05
N SER A 527 8.87 4.06 -1.01
CA SER A 527 7.70 4.93 -1.11
C SER A 527 8.05 6.28 -1.71
N THR A 528 7.22 6.77 -2.62
CA THR A 528 7.51 7.93 -3.47
C THR A 528 6.73 9.19 -3.06
N LEU A 529 5.70 9.06 -2.22
CA LEU A 529 4.73 10.12 -1.95
C LEU A 529 4.58 10.44 -0.47
N TYR A 530 4.35 11.72 -0.17
CA TYR A 530 3.97 12.16 1.18
C TYR A 530 2.48 12.50 1.23
N TRP A 531 1.72 11.69 1.97
CA TRP A 531 0.31 11.91 2.24
C TRP A 531 0.13 12.94 3.35
N GLN A 532 -0.49 14.08 3.02
CA GLN A 532 -0.77 15.18 3.96
C GLN A 532 -2.28 15.40 4.12
N SER A 533 -3.01 14.37 4.57
CA SER A 533 -4.46 14.45 4.79
C SER A 533 -4.84 15.26 6.05
N SER A 534 -3.89 15.45 6.98
CA SER A 534 -4.09 16.24 8.21
C SER A 534 -3.74 17.71 8.00
N HIS A 535 -3.60 18.47 9.10
CA HIS A 535 -2.93 19.76 9.07
C HIS A 535 -1.45 19.59 8.63
N PRO A 536 -0.87 20.50 7.82
CA PRO A 536 0.50 20.36 7.36
C PRO A 536 1.58 20.26 8.45
N LEU A 537 1.30 20.83 9.63
CA LEU A 537 2.17 20.79 10.82
C LEU A 537 1.86 19.63 11.77
N ASP A 538 0.99 18.69 11.39
CA ASP A 538 0.64 17.55 12.23
C ASP A 538 1.80 16.54 12.30
N ASN A 539 2.55 16.63 13.40
CA ASN A 539 3.71 15.80 13.68
C ASN A 539 3.42 14.68 14.69
N ARG A 540 2.15 14.39 14.97
CA ARG A 540 1.78 13.28 15.87
C ARG A 540 2.32 11.95 15.33
N THR A 541 2.70 11.09 16.26
CA THR A 541 3.20 9.73 15.99
C THR A 541 2.09 8.73 15.67
N TRP A 542 0.83 9.10 15.88
CA TRP A 542 -0.36 8.30 15.59
C TRP A 542 -1.59 9.17 15.77
N THR A 543 -2.74 8.69 15.31
CA THR A 543 -4.03 9.12 15.87
C THR A 543 -4.24 8.40 17.18
N ALA A 544 -4.36 9.16 18.28
CA ALA A 544 -4.67 8.60 19.59
C ALA A 544 -6.20 8.47 19.73
N PRO A 545 -6.70 7.37 20.32
CA PRO A 545 -8.12 7.26 20.64
C PRO A 545 -8.47 8.17 21.82
N ASP A 546 -9.66 8.76 21.81
CA ASP A 546 -10.21 9.48 22.95
C ASP A 546 -10.46 8.54 24.14
N ILE A 547 -10.83 7.28 23.83
CA ILE A 547 -11.07 6.21 24.80
C ILE A 547 -10.01 5.12 24.59
N TYR A 548 -8.89 5.23 25.30
CA TYR A 548 -7.79 4.27 25.21
C TYR A 548 -8.12 2.93 25.88
N ILE A 549 -8.00 1.85 25.11
CA ILE A 549 -8.24 0.46 25.52
C ILE A 549 -7.13 -0.42 24.91
N GLU A 550 -6.20 -0.88 25.74
CA GLU A 550 -5.15 -1.80 25.32
C GLU A 550 -5.69 -3.25 25.25
N PRO A 551 -5.44 -4.01 24.17
CA PRO A 551 -5.84 -5.41 24.05
C PRO A 551 -5.14 -6.28 25.10
N THR A 552 -5.95 -7.03 25.85
CA THR A 552 -5.50 -8.06 26.79
C THR A 552 -5.82 -9.44 26.23
N PHE A 553 -4.97 -10.42 26.51
CA PHE A 553 -5.29 -11.81 26.12
C PHE A 553 -6.54 -12.30 26.86
N ALA A 554 -6.75 -11.87 28.11
CA ALA A 554 -7.92 -12.24 28.91
C ALA A 554 -9.25 -11.79 28.28
N ASP A 555 -9.33 -10.56 27.77
CA ASP A 555 -10.53 -10.10 27.06
C ASP A 555 -10.69 -10.85 25.72
N PHE A 556 -9.59 -11.10 25.02
CA PHE A 556 -9.59 -11.81 23.73
C PHE A 556 -10.13 -13.24 23.85
N ILE A 557 -9.60 -14.04 24.79
CA ILE A 557 -9.99 -15.45 24.98
C ILE A 557 -11.40 -15.61 25.56
N THR A 558 -11.97 -14.55 26.14
CA THR A 558 -13.34 -14.55 26.68
C THR A 558 -14.36 -13.87 25.76
N GLY A 559 -13.94 -13.40 24.59
CA GLY A 559 -14.81 -12.74 23.60
C GLY A 559 -15.27 -11.34 23.99
N GLN A 560 -14.56 -10.67 24.91
CA GLN A 560 -14.90 -9.33 25.39
C GLN A 560 -14.32 -8.26 24.44
N ASP A 561 -15.18 -7.54 23.71
CA ASP A 561 -14.77 -6.36 22.95
C ASP A 561 -14.91 -5.09 23.79
N ARG A 562 -13.88 -4.80 24.60
CA ARG A 562 -13.89 -3.65 25.52
C ARG A 562 -14.07 -2.31 24.81
N ALA A 563 -13.48 -2.13 23.63
CA ALA A 563 -13.62 -0.89 22.87
C ALA A 563 -15.09 -0.64 22.47
N LEU A 564 -15.73 -1.66 21.89
CA LEU A 564 -17.15 -1.57 21.53
C LEU A 564 -18.05 -1.42 22.77
N GLN A 565 -17.80 -2.19 23.84
CA GLN A 565 -18.58 -2.12 25.07
C GLN A 565 -18.55 -0.73 25.72
N MET A 566 -17.39 -0.05 25.69
CA MET A 566 -17.29 1.30 26.23
C MET A 566 -18.06 2.30 25.38
N VAL A 567 -17.96 2.20 24.05
CA VAL A 567 -18.74 3.03 23.11
C VAL A 567 -20.25 2.85 23.32
N LEU A 568 -20.73 1.62 23.47
CA LEU A 568 -22.16 1.34 23.65
C LEU A 568 -22.73 1.91 24.97
N LYS A 569 -21.90 2.13 25.99
CA LYS A 569 -22.31 2.69 27.29
C LYS A 569 -22.49 4.20 27.29
N ILE A 570 -21.90 4.92 26.33
CA ILE A 570 -22.03 6.39 26.23
C ILE A 570 -23.46 6.70 25.81
N LYS A 571 -24.13 7.61 26.51
CA LYS A 571 -25.54 7.96 26.24
C LYS A 571 -25.64 9.11 25.26
#